data_AF-A0A961Q1J3-F1
#
_entry.id   AF-A0A961Q1J3-F1
#
_cell.length_a   1.000
_cell.length_b   1.000
_cell.length_c   1.000
_cell.angle_alpha   90.00
_cell.angle_beta   90.00
_cell.angle_gamma   90.00
#
_symmetry.space_group_name_H-M   'P 1'
#
loop_
_entity.id
_entity.type
_entity.pdbx_description
1 polymer ?
#
loop_
_entity_poly.entity_id
_entity_poly.type
_entity_poly.pdbx_seq_one_letter_code
_entity_poly.pdbx_strand_id
1 'polypeptide(L)'
;MSNGAWTDEENDLIVADYFAMLADDISARRYSKAEHRRALLPLLNDRSEGSVEFKHQNISAVLKGLGEDWIPGYKPAFNFQMTLVDAVARWLALNPAWLGRQPGLQSAAGLREAAQIWIGPPPTLSNQPPPQE
;
A
#
# COMPACT_ATOMS: atom_id res chain seq x y z
N MET A 1 -4.98 -19.02 21.75
CA MET A 1 -5.43 -18.93 20.34
C MET A 1 -6.84 -18.37 20.35
N SER A 2 -7.02 -17.08 20.11
CA SER A 2 -8.35 -16.47 20.00
C SER A 2 -9.01 -16.88 18.68
N ASN A 3 -9.74 -18.00 18.70
CA ASN A 3 -10.51 -18.55 17.57
C ASN A 3 -11.88 -17.83 17.37
N GLY A 4 -12.09 -16.68 17.99
CA GLY A 4 -13.34 -15.92 17.87
C GLY A 4 -13.49 -15.24 16.50
N ALA A 5 -14.72 -14.97 16.07
CA ALA A 5 -14.97 -14.08 14.93
C ALA A 5 -14.35 -12.70 15.18
N TRP A 6 -13.89 -12.01 14.14
CA TRP A 6 -13.44 -10.62 14.24
C TRP A 6 -14.63 -9.73 14.57
N THR A 7 -14.54 -8.99 15.68
CA THR A 7 -15.59 -8.04 16.07
C THR A 7 -15.52 -6.76 15.23
N ASP A 8 -16.58 -5.96 15.25
CA ASP A 8 -16.58 -4.65 14.60
C ASP A 8 -15.54 -3.72 15.21
N GLU A 9 -15.35 -3.74 16.53
CA GLU A 9 -14.31 -2.99 17.23
C GLU A 9 -12.90 -3.38 16.74
N GLU A 10 -12.61 -4.69 16.64
CA GLU A 10 -11.32 -5.17 16.14
C GLU A 10 -11.11 -4.77 14.67
N ASN A 11 -12.17 -4.81 13.85
CA ASN A 11 -12.12 -4.36 12.45
C ASN A 11 -11.87 -2.86 12.37
N ASP A 12 -12.50 -2.05 13.20
CA ASP A 12 -12.34 -0.60 13.20
C ASP A 12 -10.91 -0.21 13.64
N LEU A 13 -10.37 -0.85 14.67
CA LEU A 13 -9.00 -0.63 15.15
C LEU A 13 -7.96 -0.98 14.08
N ILE A 14 -8.06 -2.15 13.44
CA ILE A 14 -7.08 -2.57 12.43
C ILE A 14 -7.21 -1.78 11.14
N VAL A 15 -8.40 -1.33 10.77
CA VAL A 15 -8.61 -0.43 9.62
C VAL A 15 -7.96 0.92 9.91
N ALA A 16 -8.14 1.48 11.11
CA ALA A 16 -7.52 2.74 11.49
C ALA A 16 -5.98 2.66 11.47
N ASP A 17 -5.39 1.60 12.03
CA ASP A 17 -3.95 1.37 11.99
C ASP A 17 -3.42 1.22 10.56
N TYR A 18 -4.15 0.47 9.71
CA TYR A 18 -3.79 0.31 8.30
C TYR A 18 -3.76 1.65 7.56
N PHE A 19 -4.78 2.50 7.74
CA PHE A 19 -4.82 3.81 7.09
C PHE A 19 -3.75 4.76 7.62
N ALA A 20 -3.37 4.68 8.90
CA ALA A 20 -2.24 5.44 9.43
C ALA A 20 -0.94 5.06 8.71
N MET A 21 -0.66 3.76 8.55
CA MET A 21 0.48 3.29 7.75
C MET A 21 0.39 3.71 6.28
N LEU A 22 -0.80 3.61 5.67
CA LEU A 22 -0.98 3.97 4.26
C LEU A 22 -0.79 5.48 4.05
N ALA A 23 -1.15 6.32 5.00
CA ALA A 23 -0.90 7.76 4.93
C ALA A 23 0.60 8.07 4.90
N ASP A 24 1.39 7.36 5.71
CA ASP A 24 2.85 7.45 5.69
C ASP A 24 3.46 6.90 4.39
N ASP A 25 2.96 5.75 3.91
CA ASP A 25 3.38 5.11 2.66
C ASP A 25 3.17 6.07 1.45
N ILE A 26 1.97 6.65 1.33
CA ILE A 26 1.64 7.64 0.30
C ILE A 26 2.49 8.90 0.44
N SER A 27 2.79 9.34 1.67
CA SER A 27 3.62 10.52 1.92
C SER A 27 5.13 10.25 1.82
N ALA A 28 5.54 9.03 1.41
CA ALA A 28 6.92 8.56 1.41
C ALA A 28 7.64 8.74 2.78
N ARG A 29 6.88 8.74 3.88
CA ARG A 29 7.42 8.75 5.24
C ARG A 29 7.77 7.34 5.66
N ARG A 30 8.83 7.21 6.47
CA ARG A 30 9.23 5.91 7.02
C ARG A 30 8.23 5.47 8.08
N TYR A 31 7.78 4.23 7.98
CA TYR A 31 6.97 3.55 9.00
C TYR A 31 7.47 2.11 9.16
N SER A 32 7.17 1.49 10.31
CA SER A 32 7.54 0.11 10.61
C SER A 32 6.30 -0.75 10.83
N LYS A 33 6.02 -1.64 9.87
CA LYS A 33 4.92 -2.62 9.97
C LYS A 33 5.00 -3.44 11.25
N ALA A 34 6.21 -3.73 11.73
CA ALA A 34 6.41 -4.48 12.97
C ALA A 34 6.05 -3.65 14.20
N GLU A 35 6.34 -2.35 14.22
CA GLU A 35 5.97 -1.46 15.32
C GLU A 35 4.46 -1.26 15.41
N HIS A 36 3.80 -0.98 14.27
CA HIS A 36 2.35 -0.91 14.18
C HIS A 36 1.68 -2.19 14.71
N ARG A 37 2.15 -3.35 14.25
CA ARG A 37 1.64 -4.66 14.72
C ARG A 37 1.80 -4.85 16.23
N ARG A 38 2.97 -4.51 16.79
CA ARG A 38 3.23 -4.61 18.24
C ARG A 38 2.37 -3.66 19.05
N ALA A 39 2.10 -2.46 18.54
CA ALA A 39 1.22 -1.48 19.18
C ALA A 39 -0.26 -1.90 19.12
N LEU A 40 -0.67 -2.54 18.02
CA LEU A 40 -2.06 -2.95 17.79
C LEU A 40 -2.43 -4.24 18.55
N LEU A 41 -1.53 -5.21 18.65
CA LEU A 41 -1.78 -6.52 19.27
C LEU A 41 -2.47 -6.48 20.66
N PRO A 42 -2.05 -5.64 21.62
CA PRO A 42 -2.68 -5.56 22.93
C PRO A 42 -4.17 -5.15 22.90
N LEU A 43 -4.61 -4.55 21.80
CA LEU A 43 -5.99 -4.07 21.61
C LEU A 43 -6.89 -5.11 20.93
N LEU A 44 -6.30 -6.19 20.38
CA LEU A 44 -6.99 -7.16 19.54
C LEU A 44 -7.14 -8.51 20.25
N ASN A 45 -7.85 -8.58 21.38
CA ASN A 45 -8.34 -9.81 22.03
C ASN A 45 -7.51 -11.10 21.78
N ASP A 46 -6.22 -11.09 22.10
CA ASP A 46 -5.28 -12.22 21.92
C ASP A 46 -5.10 -12.76 20.48
N ARG A 47 -5.33 -11.93 19.46
CA ARG A 47 -5.03 -12.23 18.05
C ARG A 47 -3.53 -12.52 17.89
N SER A 48 -3.20 -13.40 16.94
CA SER A 48 -1.81 -13.68 16.59
C SER A 48 -1.29 -12.67 15.56
N GLU A 49 0.03 -12.46 15.53
CA GLU A 49 0.69 -11.62 14.52
C GLU A 49 0.32 -12.03 13.09
N GLY A 50 0.27 -13.33 12.82
CA GLY A 50 -0.12 -13.87 11.52
C GLY A 50 -1.58 -13.58 11.17
N SER A 51 -2.48 -13.58 12.16
CA SER A 51 -3.88 -13.20 11.94
C SER A 51 -4.01 -11.71 11.58
N VAL A 52 -3.26 -10.84 12.26
CA VAL A 52 -3.20 -9.41 11.96
C VAL A 52 -2.64 -9.16 10.55
N GLU A 53 -1.56 -9.86 10.18
CA GLU A 53 -0.99 -9.77 8.83
C GLU A 53 -1.98 -10.18 7.74
N PHE A 54 -2.66 -11.30 7.93
CA PHE A 54 -3.67 -11.76 6.99
C PHE A 54 -4.84 -10.77 6.90
N LYS A 55 -5.23 -10.16 8.02
CA LYS A 55 -6.27 -9.13 8.04
C LYS A 55 -5.85 -7.86 7.30
N HIS A 56 -4.59 -7.43 7.36
CA HIS A 56 -4.07 -6.35 6.51
C HIS A 56 -4.12 -6.69 5.02
N GLN A 57 -3.90 -7.95 4.63
CA GLN A 57 -4.10 -8.41 3.25
C GLN A 57 -5.57 -8.35 2.84
N ASN A 58 -6.50 -8.65 3.76
CA ASN A 58 -7.93 -8.49 3.50
C ASN A 58 -8.31 -7.02 3.30
N ILE A 59 -7.79 -6.09 4.12
CA ILE A 59 -8.03 -4.64 3.94
C ILE A 59 -7.53 -4.19 2.56
N SER A 60 -6.33 -4.64 2.17
CA SER A 60 -5.76 -4.33 0.85
C SER A 60 -6.64 -4.84 -0.30
N ALA A 61 -7.35 -5.95 -0.11
CA ALA A 61 -8.32 -6.45 -1.07
C ALA A 61 -9.61 -5.62 -1.14
N VAL A 62 -10.10 -5.12 0.00
CA VAL A 62 -11.21 -4.16 0.03
C VAL A 62 -10.83 -2.88 -0.72
N LEU A 63 -9.67 -2.28 -0.39
CA LEU A 63 -9.20 -1.05 -1.05
C LEU A 63 -9.02 -1.23 -2.56
N LYS A 64 -8.42 -2.36 -2.98
CA LYS A 64 -8.30 -2.70 -4.40
C LYS A 64 -9.67 -2.78 -5.09
N GLY A 65 -10.69 -3.33 -4.42
CA GLY A 65 -12.06 -3.38 -4.94
C GLY A 65 -12.71 -2.00 -5.09
N LEU A 66 -12.32 -1.03 -4.26
CA LEU A 66 -12.75 0.36 -4.32
C LEU A 66 -11.96 1.21 -5.33
N GLY A 67 -10.93 0.65 -5.97
CA GLY A 67 -10.01 1.40 -6.83
C GLY A 67 -9.03 2.29 -6.07
N GLU A 68 -8.83 2.03 -4.78
CA GLU A 68 -7.93 2.77 -3.91
C GLU A 68 -6.51 2.18 -3.87
N ASP A 69 -5.54 3.02 -3.51
CA ASP A 69 -4.17 2.59 -3.22
C ASP A 69 -4.13 1.68 -1.98
N TRP A 70 -3.18 0.75 -1.97
CA TRP A 70 -2.96 -0.19 -0.87
C TRP A 70 -1.45 -0.39 -0.67
N ILE A 71 -1.04 -0.76 0.53
CA ILE A 71 0.37 -0.91 0.89
C ILE A 71 0.98 -2.12 0.15
N PRO A 72 1.94 -1.95 -0.77
CA PRO A 72 2.41 -3.02 -1.68
C PRO A 72 2.87 -4.32 -1.01
N GLY A 73 3.36 -4.25 0.23
CA GLY A 73 3.79 -5.43 0.99
C GLY A 73 2.64 -6.24 1.64
N TYR A 74 1.40 -5.79 1.56
CA TYR A 74 0.21 -6.52 1.99
C TYR A 74 -0.61 -6.95 0.78
N LYS A 75 -0.18 -8.03 0.11
CA LYS A 75 -0.84 -8.52 -1.11
C LYS A 75 -2.33 -8.77 -0.86
N PRO A 76 -3.25 -8.23 -1.69
CA PRO A 76 -4.69 -8.43 -1.55
C PRO A 76 -5.11 -9.91 -1.42
N ALA A 77 -5.79 -10.23 -0.32
CA ALA A 77 -6.43 -11.53 -0.08
C ALA A 77 -7.95 -11.36 0.00
N PHE A 78 -8.69 -11.87 -0.98
CA PHE A 78 -10.14 -11.60 -1.16
C PHE A 78 -11.08 -12.47 -0.30
N ASN A 79 -10.54 -13.39 0.51
CA ASN A 79 -11.35 -14.18 1.44
C ASN A 79 -11.57 -13.39 2.75
N PHE A 80 -12.55 -12.48 2.74
CA PHE A 80 -12.90 -11.66 3.90
C PHE A 80 -14.42 -11.55 4.10
N GLN A 81 -14.82 -11.17 5.30
CA GLN A 81 -16.22 -10.96 5.68
C GLN A 81 -16.67 -9.55 5.33
N MET A 82 -17.97 -9.37 5.05
CA MET A 82 -18.55 -8.05 4.73
C MET A 82 -18.41 -7.03 5.87
N THR A 83 -18.33 -7.49 7.12
CA THR A 83 -18.07 -6.63 8.29
C THR A 83 -16.77 -5.82 8.17
N LEU A 84 -15.78 -6.33 7.43
CA LEU A 84 -14.56 -5.57 7.13
C LEU A 84 -14.81 -4.46 6.10
N VAL A 85 -15.68 -4.70 5.11
CA VAL A 85 -16.08 -3.66 4.14
C VAL A 85 -16.83 -2.55 4.89
N ASP A 86 -17.72 -2.92 5.81
CA ASP A 86 -18.45 -1.96 6.65
C ASP A 86 -17.50 -1.13 7.50
N ALA A 87 -16.46 -1.73 8.09
CA ALA A 87 -15.44 -1.01 8.86
C ALA A 87 -14.63 -0.01 8.00
N VAL A 88 -14.23 -0.42 6.78
CA VAL A 88 -13.57 0.49 5.83
C VAL A 88 -14.50 1.63 5.44
N ALA A 89 -15.78 1.35 5.16
CA ALA A 89 -16.77 2.38 4.83
C ALA A 89 -17.00 3.36 6.00
N ARG A 90 -17.11 2.85 7.24
CA ARG A 90 -17.20 3.68 8.45
C ARG A 90 -15.97 4.59 8.58
N TRP A 91 -14.77 4.05 8.41
CA TRP A 91 -13.55 4.85 8.48
C TRP A 91 -13.52 5.95 7.43
N LEU A 92 -13.87 5.65 6.17
CA LEU A 92 -13.93 6.64 5.09
C LEU A 92 -14.97 7.73 5.34
N ALA A 93 -16.14 7.38 5.89
CA ALA A 93 -17.18 8.34 6.25
C ALA A 93 -16.73 9.31 7.35
N LEU A 94 -15.91 8.84 8.30
CA LEU A 94 -15.32 9.67 9.36
C LEU A 94 -14.13 10.50 8.89
N ASN A 95 -13.52 10.15 7.76
CA ASN A 95 -12.32 10.77 7.22
C ASN A 95 -12.54 11.30 5.79
N PRO A 96 -13.45 12.28 5.57
CA PRO A 96 -13.80 12.76 4.23
C PRO A 96 -12.60 13.39 3.50
N ALA A 97 -11.62 13.93 4.23
CA ALA A 97 -10.39 14.45 3.66
C ALA A 97 -9.58 13.38 2.89
N TRP A 98 -9.72 12.10 3.27
CA TRP A 98 -9.09 10.98 2.56
C TRP A 98 -9.62 10.84 1.13
N LEU A 99 -10.92 11.00 0.92
CA LEU A 99 -11.53 10.90 -0.42
C LEU A 99 -11.25 12.13 -1.30
N GLY A 100 -10.90 13.27 -0.69
CA GLY A 100 -10.52 14.48 -1.41
C GLY A 100 -9.11 14.44 -2.00
N ARG A 101 -8.27 13.47 -1.62
CA ARG A 101 -6.93 13.28 -2.19
C ARG A 101 -7.08 12.70 -3.60
N GLN A 102 -6.22 13.10 -4.55
CA GLN A 102 -6.18 12.43 -5.86
C GLN A 102 -5.27 11.19 -5.77
N PRO A 103 -5.81 9.97 -5.79
CA PRO A 103 -5.00 8.75 -5.83
C PRO A 103 -4.30 8.68 -7.20
N GLY A 104 -2.98 8.42 -7.22
CA GLY A 104 -2.27 8.12 -8.47
C GLY A 104 -1.23 9.13 -8.97
N LEU A 105 -1.06 10.32 -8.39
CA LEU A 105 0.00 11.26 -8.84
C LEU A 105 1.40 10.94 -8.29
N GLN A 106 1.53 10.13 -7.24
CA GLN A 106 2.82 9.89 -6.57
C GLN A 106 3.38 8.47 -6.74
N SER A 107 2.59 7.50 -7.22
CA SER A 107 3.09 6.16 -7.55
C SER A 107 4.06 6.14 -8.75
N ALA A 108 4.19 7.26 -9.46
CA ALA A 108 5.14 7.45 -10.56
C ALA A 108 6.53 7.99 -10.13
N ALA A 109 6.80 8.22 -8.84
CA ALA A 109 8.15 8.63 -8.41
C ALA A 109 9.22 7.52 -8.60
N GLY A 110 8.80 6.30 -8.96
CA GLY A 110 9.67 5.17 -9.32
C GLY A 110 9.86 4.93 -10.82
N LEU A 111 9.05 5.54 -11.70
CA LEU A 111 9.36 5.58 -13.13
C LEU A 111 10.20 6.82 -13.38
N ARG A 112 11.52 6.65 -13.27
CA ARG A 112 12.45 7.52 -14.00
C ARG A 112 11.97 7.48 -15.44
N GLU A 113 11.50 8.61 -15.97
CA GLU A 113 11.18 8.73 -17.39
C GLU A 113 12.30 8.04 -18.16
N ALA A 114 11.97 7.06 -18.99
CA ALA A 114 12.91 6.55 -19.96
C ALA A 114 13.43 7.77 -20.69
N ALA A 115 14.74 8.02 -20.58
CA ALA A 115 15.42 9.13 -21.24
C ALA A 115 14.84 9.25 -22.64
N GLN A 116 14.31 10.44 -22.97
CA GLN A 116 13.72 10.76 -24.26
C GLN A 116 14.49 10.02 -25.35
N ILE A 117 13.82 9.12 -26.06
CA ILE A 117 14.42 8.36 -27.16
C ILE A 117 14.97 9.42 -28.12
N TRP A 118 16.29 9.53 -28.19
CA TRP A 118 16.98 10.42 -29.10
C TRP A 118 16.66 9.95 -30.53
N ILE A 119 15.74 10.63 -31.20
CA ILE A 119 15.48 10.45 -32.64
C ILE A 119 16.43 11.38 -33.39
N GLY A 120 17.71 11.00 -33.43
CA GLY A 120 18.71 11.60 -34.30
C GLY A 120 19.40 10.50 -35.12
N PRO A 121 20.11 10.86 -36.20
CA PRO A 121 20.84 9.87 -36.98
C PRO A 121 21.79 9.08 -36.07
N PRO A 122 21.91 7.76 -36.25
CA PRO A 122 22.78 6.93 -35.40
C PRO A 122 24.22 7.46 -35.48
N PRO A 123 24.96 7.49 -34.36
CA PRO A 123 26.37 7.85 -34.39
C PRO A 123 27.12 6.88 -35.30
N THR A 124 27.64 7.36 -36.42
CA THR A 124 28.53 6.57 -37.27
C THR A 124 29.87 6.46 -36.55
N LEU A 125 30.10 5.34 -35.89
CA LEU A 125 31.45 4.94 -35.46
C LEU A 125 32.27 4.68 -36.72
N SER A 126 33.01 5.70 -37.17
CA SER A 126 33.99 5.56 -38.24
C SER A 126 35.21 4.82 -37.70
N ASN A 127 35.35 3.54 -38.06
CA ASN A 127 36.50 2.71 -37.69
C ASN A 127 37.69 2.98 -38.64
N GLN A 128 38.06 4.25 -38.80
CA GLN A 128 39.21 4.64 -39.62
C GLN A 128 40.50 4.43 -38.79
N PRO A 129 41.47 3.64 -39.28
CA PRO A 129 42.76 3.55 -38.61
C PRO A 129 43.46 4.91 -38.66
N PRO A 130 44.26 5.27 -37.63
CA PRO A 130 44.98 6.53 -37.60
C PRO A 130 45.97 6.62 -38.78
N PRO A 131 46.20 7.84 -39.32
CA PRO A 131 47.12 8.04 -40.44
C PRO A 131 48.54 7.61 -40.05
N GLN A 132 49.22 6.92 -40.97
CA GLN A 132 50.63 6.56 -40.84
C GLN A 132 51.47 7.80 -41.20
N GLU A 133 52.26 8.27 -40.23
CA GLU A 133 53.36 9.22 -40.47
C GLU A 133 54.54 8.53 -41.18
#